data_AF-A0A432R8M1-F1
#
_entry.id   AF-A0A432R8M1-F1
#
_cell.length_a   1.000
_cell.length_b   1.000
_cell.length_c   1.000
_cell.angle_alpha   90.00
_cell.angle_beta   90.00
_cell.angle_gamma   90.00
#
_symmetry.space_group_name_H-M   'P 1'
#
loop_
_entity.id
_entity.type
_entity.pdbx_description
1 polymer ?
#
loop_
_entity_poly.entity_id
_entity_poly.type
_entity_poly.pdbx_seq_one_letter_code
_entity_poly.pdbx_strand_id
1 'polypeptide(L)'
;MYAVDDAGEIHGLLESARERLALLRLCGILDVLVEDSSRLVSRYSAYLSSIGARGFSGEAERVRRVLEGIELVNTIAVRARSRLCSGRPGLSAVYDVLSMFEKHYPRLMTGSLLVPASLRQAYYEAFSLLRSLTATSPLID
;
A
#
# COMPACT_ATOMS: atom_id res chain seq x y z
N MET A 1 15.21 -47.68 -9.00
CA MET A 1 15.95 -46.63 -8.26
C MET A 1 15.45 -45.31 -8.83
N TYR A 2 14.41 -44.75 -8.21
CA TYR A 2 13.81 -43.49 -8.66
C TYR A 2 14.61 -42.35 -8.03
N ALA A 3 15.48 -41.72 -8.80
CA ALA A 3 15.88 -40.36 -8.51
C ALA A 3 14.67 -39.48 -8.87
N VAL A 4 13.76 -39.34 -7.92
CA VAL A 4 12.69 -38.35 -8.00
C VAL A 4 13.37 -36.98 -7.95
N ASP A 5 12.82 -36.04 -8.70
CA ASP A 5 13.29 -34.67 -8.95
C ASP A 5 13.38 -33.82 -7.66
N ASP A 6 14.27 -34.17 -6.73
CA ASP A 6 14.51 -33.44 -5.48
C ASP A 6 14.86 -31.96 -5.76
N ALA A 7 15.54 -31.69 -6.89
CA ALA A 7 15.88 -30.33 -7.29
C ALA A 7 14.65 -29.51 -7.72
N GLY A 8 13.69 -30.12 -8.42
CA GLY A 8 12.44 -29.46 -8.82
C GLY A 8 11.51 -29.21 -7.64
N GLU A 9 11.44 -30.15 -6.70
CA GLU A 9 10.62 -30.03 -5.50
C GLU A 9 11.18 -28.97 -4.52
N ILE A 10 12.50 -28.94 -4.33
CA ILE A 10 13.17 -27.89 -3.53
C ILE A 10 13.00 -26.51 -4.18
N HIS A 11 13.07 -26.40 -5.51
CA HIS A 11 12.88 -25.13 -6.22
C HIS A 11 11.47 -24.57 -6.02
N GLY A 12 10.43 -25.40 -6.23
CA GLY A 12 9.03 -24.99 -6.02
C GLY A 12 8.72 -24.60 -4.57
N LEU A 13 9.33 -25.28 -3.59
CA LEU A 13 9.20 -24.93 -2.18
C LEU A 13 9.85 -23.57 -1.85
N LEU A 14 11.02 -23.29 -2.43
CA LEU A 14 11.74 -22.03 -2.25
C LEU A 14 10.98 -20.85 -2.88
N GLU A 15 10.39 -21.03 -4.06
CA GLU A 15 9.56 -20.01 -4.71
C GLU A 15 8.31 -19.70 -3.88
N SER A 16 7.60 -20.73 -3.42
CA SER A 16 6.43 -20.55 -2.55
C SER A 16 6.77 -19.86 -1.22
N ALA A 17 7.92 -20.18 -0.62
CA ALA A 17 8.38 -19.51 0.60
C ALA A 17 8.72 -18.03 0.36
N ARG A 18 9.34 -17.71 -0.79
CA ARG A 18 9.70 -16.33 -1.18
C ARG A 18 8.45 -15.48 -1.42
N GLU A 19 7.46 -16.00 -2.11
CA GLU A 19 6.18 -15.30 -2.35
C GLU A 19 5.45 -15.02 -1.04
N ARG A 20 5.39 -16.02 -0.14
CA ARG A 20 4.78 -15.84 1.19
C ARG A 20 5.51 -14.79 2.01
N LEU A 21 6.84 -14.79 2.00
CA LEU A 21 7.62 -13.78 2.71
C LEU A 21 7.38 -12.37 2.13
N ALA A 22 7.32 -12.24 0.80
CA ALA A 22 7.03 -10.98 0.14
C ALA A 22 5.61 -10.47 0.46
N LEU A 23 4.62 -11.37 0.52
CA LEU A 23 3.26 -11.01 0.93
C LEU A 23 3.20 -10.57 2.40
N LEU A 24 3.88 -11.28 3.30
CA LEU A 24 3.96 -10.90 4.72
C LEU A 24 4.62 -9.53 4.89
N ARG A 25 5.71 -9.26 4.15
CA ARG A 25 6.35 -7.94 4.14
C ARG A 25 5.40 -6.86 3.63
N LEU A 26 4.66 -7.13 2.56
CA LEU A 26 3.66 -6.20 2.03
C LEU A 26 2.59 -5.90 3.07
N CYS A 27 2.10 -6.90 3.79
CA CYS A 27 1.13 -6.72 4.87
C CYS A 27 1.68 -5.83 5.99
N GLY A 28 2.94 -6.01 6.40
CA GLY A 28 3.57 -5.13 7.39
C GLY A 28 3.63 -3.66 6.92
N ILE A 29 3.95 -3.42 5.65
CA ILE A 29 3.96 -2.05 5.09
C ILE A 29 2.53 -1.47 5.05
N LEU A 30 1.54 -2.27 4.69
CA LEU A 30 0.14 -1.85 4.65
C LEU A 30 -0.41 -1.55 6.05
N ASP A 31 -0.04 -2.33 7.07
CA ASP A 31 -0.38 -2.05 8.47
C ASP A 31 0.15 -0.68 8.90
N VAL A 32 1.44 -0.40 8.64
CA VAL A 32 2.07 0.89 8.94
C VAL A 32 1.36 2.02 8.20
N LEU A 33 1.07 1.85 6.90
CA LEU A 33 0.34 2.84 6.12
C LEU A 33 -1.03 3.14 6.70
N VAL A 34 -1.79 2.12 7.11
CA VAL A 34 -3.12 2.30 7.73
C VAL A 34 -3.01 3.05 9.05
N GLU A 35 -2.08 2.66 9.92
CA GLU A 35 -1.89 3.29 11.23
C GLU A 35 -1.48 4.76 11.09
N ASP A 36 -0.42 5.01 10.31
CA ASP A 36 0.13 6.36 10.15
C ASP A 36 -0.84 7.30 9.48
N SER A 37 -1.50 6.86 8.40
CA SER A 37 -2.47 7.69 7.71
C SER A 37 -3.69 7.96 8.58
N SER A 38 -4.23 6.98 9.33
CA SER A 38 -5.35 7.19 10.26
C SER A 38 -5.02 8.21 11.36
N ARG A 39 -3.81 8.11 11.92
CA ARG A 39 -3.30 9.05 12.90
C ARG A 39 -3.17 10.46 12.33
N LEU A 40 -2.70 10.57 11.09
CA LEU A 40 -2.56 11.85 10.40
C LEU A 40 -3.92 12.47 10.02
N VAL A 41 -4.89 11.68 9.55
CA VAL A 41 -6.28 12.14 9.33
C VAL A 41 -6.80 12.78 10.61
N SER A 42 -6.74 12.06 11.74
CA SER A 42 -7.22 12.55 13.03
C SER A 42 -6.58 13.88 13.44
N ARG A 43 -5.26 14.01 13.28
CA ARG A 43 -4.50 15.23 13.61
C ARG A 43 -4.86 16.40 12.70
N TYR A 44 -4.90 16.17 11.39
CA TYR A 44 -5.16 17.22 10.40
C TYR A 44 -6.62 17.68 10.42
N SER A 45 -7.57 16.78 10.65
CA SER A 45 -8.98 17.15 10.85
C SER A 45 -9.16 18.02 12.10
N ALA A 46 -8.55 17.66 13.23
CA ALA A 46 -8.60 18.47 14.44
C ALA A 46 -7.94 19.84 14.24
N TYR A 47 -6.79 19.88 13.55
CA TYR A 47 -6.12 21.13 13.22
C TYR A 47 -6.97 22.02 12.32
N LEU A 48 -7.60 21.44 11.28
CA LEU A 48 -8.47 22.15 10.35
C LEU A 48 -9.67 22.79 11.07
N SER A 49 -10.29 22.07 12.01
CA SER A 49 -11.37 22.63 12.83
C SER A 49 -10.90 23.81 13.68
N SER A 50 -9.71 23.72 14.28
CA SER A 50 -9.13 24.79 15.10
C SER A 50 -8.82 26.05 14.29
N ILE A 51 -8.20 25.92 13.11
CA ILE A 51 -7.85 27.08 12.27
C ILE A 51 -9.05 27.68 11.55
N GLY A 52 -10.06 26.86 11.22
CA GLY A 52 -11.33 27.31 10.66
C GLY A 52 -12.10 28.22 11.62
N ALA A 53 -12.11 27.86 12.92
CA ALA A 53 -12.71 28.69 13.97
C ALA A 53 -12.01 30.05 14.17
N ARG A 54 -10.73 30.17 13.75
CA ARG A 54 -9.91 31.38 13.89
C ARG A 54 -9.88 32.26 12.64
N GLY A 55 -10.48 31.82 11.53
CA GLY A 55 -10.59 32.61 10.29
C GLY A 55 -9.36 32.57 9.37
N PHE A 56 -8.43 31.62 9.53
CA PHE A 56 -7.24 31.49 8.67
C PHE A 56 -7.55 30.74 7.35
N SER A 57 -8.22 31.41 6.42
CA SER A 57 -8.75 30.78 5.19
C SER A 57 -7.67 30.16 4.28
N GLY A 58 -6.53 30.82 4.08
CA GLY A 58 -5.45 30.32 3.23
C GLY A 58 -4.73 29.09 3.81
N GLU A 59 -4.54 29.07 5.13
CA GLU A 59 -3.95 27.93 5.82
C GLU A 59 -4.92 26.74 5.87
N ALA A 60 -6.20 27.01 6.11
CA ALA A 60 -7.26 26.00 6.08
C ALA A 60 -7.31 25.29 4.73
N GLU A 61 -7.17 26.02 3.63
CA GLU A 61 -7.15 25.43 2.29
C GLU A 61 -5.92 24.53 2.06
N ARG A 62 -4.73 24.96 2.52
CA ARG A 62 -3.53 24.11 2.44
C ARG A 62 -3.70 22.82 3.25
N VAL A 63 -4.25 22.92 4.45
CA VAL A 63 -4.50 21.77 5.34
C VAL A 63 -5.53 20.82 4.73
N ARG A 64 -6.59 21.32 4.09
CA ARG A 64 -7.56 20.49 3.35
C ARG A 64 -6.91 19.66 2.24
N ARG A 65 -6.05 20.28 1.43
CA ARG A 65 -5.34 19.56 0.35
C ARG A 65 -4.40 18.48 0.88
N VAL A 66 -3.77 18.73 2.04
CA VAL A 66 -2.96 17.70 2.70
C VAL A 66 -3.85 16.57 3.24
N LEU A 67 -4.96 16.92 3.87
CA LEU A 67 -5.93 15.96 4.40
C LEU A 67 -6.49 15.06 3.28
N GLU A 68 -6.88 15.63 2.13
CA GLU A 68 -7.35 14.86 0.96
C GLU A 68 -6.29 13.83 0.50
N GLY A 69 -5.01 14.23 0.47
CA GLY A 69 -3.91 13.33 0.13
C GLY A 69 -3.75 12.19 1.14
N ILE A 70 -3.84 12.49 2.44
CA ILE A 70 -3.73 11.49 3.50
C ILE A 70 -4.93 10.52 3.47
N GLU A 71 -6.14 11.02 3.30
CA GLU A 71 -7.38 10.23 3.24
C GLU A 71 -7.38 9.28 2.04
N LEU A 72 -6.87 9.73 0.88
CA LEU A 72 -6.69 8.86 -0.28
C LEU A 72 -5.73 7.70 0.04
N VAL A 73 -4.57 8.00 0.63
CA VAL A 73 -3.60 6.96 1.03
C VAL A 73 -4.23 5.99 2.03
N ASN A 74 -4.95 6.50 3.03
CA ASN A 74 -5.63 5.67 4.03
C ASN A 74 -6.63 4.73 3.38
N THR A 75 -7.48 5.24 2.49
CA THR A 75 -8.51 4.46 1.79
C THR A 75 -7.88 3.32 0.98
N ILE A 76 -6.82 3.62 0.23
CA ILE A 76 -6.09 2.63 -0.57
C ILE A 76 -5.46 1.57 0.34
N ALA A 77 -4.77 2.00 1.41
CA ALA A 77 -4.08 1.11 2.33
C ALA A 77 -5.04 0.16 3.06
N VAL A 78 -6.16 0.68 3.59
CA VAL A 78 -7.20 -0.13 4.25
C VAL A 78 -7.77 -1.17 3.30
N ARG A 79 -8.09 -0.75 2.07
CA ARG A 79 -8.66 -1.67 1.07
C ARG A 79 -7.65 -2.73 0.63
N ALA A 80 -6.41 -2.35 0.38
CA ALA A 80 -5.32 -3.27 0.03
C ALA A 80 -5.08 -4.30 1.15
N ARG A 81 -4.95 -3.83 2.40
CA ARG A 81 -4.80 -4.68 3.57
C ARG A 81 -5.94 -5.68 3.71
N SER A 82 -7.18 -5.21 3.56
CA SER A 82 -8.37 -6.09 3.68
C SER A 82 -8.38 -7.22 2.65
N ARG A 83 -7.80 -7.00 1.47
CA ARG A 83 -7.75 -7.99 0.38
C ARG A 83 -6.56 -8.94 0.47
N LEU A 84 -5.42 -8.47 0.96
CA LEU A 84 -4.18 -9.23 0.94
C LEU A 84 -3.84 -9.89 2.27
N CYS A 85 -4.29 -9.32 3.39
CA CYS A 85 -3.79 -9.68 4.72
C CYS A 85 -4.83 -10.39 5.59
N SER A 86 -6.01 -10.70 5.04
CA SER A 86 -7.11 -11.39 5.75
C SER A 86 -7.13 -12.91 5.52
N GLY A 87 -6.09 -13.48 4.91
CA GLY A 87 -6.02 -14.90 4.62
C GLY A 87 -4.93 -15.25 3.61
N ARG A 88 -5.23 -16.19 2.71
CA ARG A 88 -4.37 -16.54 1.57
C ARG A 88 -4.92 -15.84 0.32
N PRO A 89 -4.43 -14.65 -0.06
CA PRO A 89 -4.90 -13.97 -1.25
C PRO A 89 -4.46 -14.75 -2.49
N GLY A 90 -5.37 -14.89 -3.45
CA GLY A 90 -5.03 -15.35 -4.80
C GLY A 90 -4.36 -14.24 -5.61
N LEU A 91 -3.76 -14.61 -6.73
CA LEU A 91 -3.11 -13.69 -7.67
C LEU A 91 -4.05 -12.59 -8.17
N SER A 92 -5.34 -12.89 -8.35
CA SER A 92 -6.35 -11.88 -8.71
C SER A 92 -6.44 -10.75 -7.70
N ALA A 93 -6.35 -11.05 -6.39
CA ALA A 93 -6.34 -10.04 -5.35
C ALA A 93 -5.07 -9.18 -5.40
N VAL A 94 -3.93 -9.75 -5.77
CA VAL A 94 -2.66 -9.03 -5.95
C VAL A 94 -2.76 -8.07 -7.13
N TYR A 95 -3.25 -8.51 -8.29
CA TYR A 95 -3.46 -7.65 -9.46
C TYR A 95 -4.47 -6.53 -9.21
N ASP A 96 -5.58 -6.85 -8.54
CA ASP A 96 -6.59 -5.87 -8.13
C ASP A 96 -6.00 -4.75 -7.28
N VAL A 97 -5.14 -5.11 -6.32
CA VAL A 97 -4.48 -4.15 -5.45
C VAL A 97 -3.40 -3.39 -6.22
N LEU A 98 -2.63 -4.04 -7.09
CA LEU A 98 -1.66 -3.37 -7.95
C LEU A 98 -2.33 -2.30 -8.82
N SER A 99 -3.43 -2.64 -9.51
CA SER A 99 -4.17 -1.71 -10.37
C SER A 99 -4.67 -0.49 -9.59
N MET A 100 -5.12 -0.69 -8.35
CA MET A 100 -5.49 0.40 -7.46
C MET A 100 -4.30 1.30 -7.15
N PHE A 101 -3.13 0.71 -6.83
CA PHE A 101 -1.93 1.49 -6.58
C PHE A 101 -1.47 2.26 -7.82
N GLU A 102 -1.46 1.64 -9.00
CA GLU A 102 -1.07 2.24 -10.28
C GLU A 102 -1.93 3.46 -10.62
N LYS A 103 -3.26 3.33 -10.45
CA LYS A 103 -4.21 4.42 -10.72
C LYS A 103 -3.89 5.69 -9.94
N HIS A 104 -3.41 5.55 -8.71
CA HIS A 104 -3.19 6.68 -7.80
C HIS A 104 -1.71 7.10 -7.68
N TYR A 105 -0.78 6.26 -8.14
CA TYR A 105 0.65 6.50 -8.04
C TYR A 105 1.08 7.86 -8.63
N PRO A 106 0.67 8.27 -9.85
CA PRO A 106 1.08 9.57 -10.39
C PRO A 106 0.65 10.72 -9.49
N ARG A 107 -0.60 10.74 -9.03
CA ARG A 107 -1.14 11.83 -8.20
C ARG A 107 -0.38 12.00 -6.88
N LEU A 108 0.06 10.88 -6.28
CA LEU A 108 0.76 10.88 -5.01
C LEU A 108 2.26 11.22 -5.15
N MET A 109 2.87 10.91 -6.29
CA MET A 109 4.32 11.06 -6.49
C MET A 109 4.70 12.35 -7.23
N THR A 110 3.87 12.86 -8.14
CA THR A 110 4.15 14.08 -8.90
C THR A 110 3.82 15.37 -8.12
N GLY A 111 3.27 15.24 -6.92
CA GLY A 111 2.92 16.39 -6.07
C GLY A 111 1.56 17.02 -6.38
N SER A 112 0.74 16.41 -7.23
CA SER A 112 -0.65 16.85 -7.46
C SER A 112 -1.49 16.80 -6.18
N LEU A 113 -1.18 15.87 -5.28
CA LEU A 113 -1.69 15.82 -3.91
C LEU A 113 -0.54 16.09 -2.92
N LEU A 114 -0.82 16.89 -1.89
CA LEU A 114 0.17 17.18 -0.84
C LEU A 114 0.19 16.05 0.17
N VAL A 115 1.07 15.08 -0.03
CA VAL A 115 1.15 13.90 0.84
C VAL A 115 2.45 13.96 1.66
N PRO A 116 2.38 13.74 2.99
CA PRO A 116 3.56 13.64 3.85
C PRO A 116 4.60 12.68 3.26
N ALA A 117 5.88 13.06 3.35
CA ALA A 117 6.97 12.30 2.74
C ALA A 117 7.04 10.85 3.24
N SER A 118 6.75 10.62 4.52
CA SER A 118 6.69 9.28 5.11
C SER A 118 5.63 8.40 4.44
N LEU A 119 4.41 8.92 4.23
CA LEU A 119 3.35 8.19 3.55
C LEU A 119 3.69 7.92 2.08
N ARG A 120 4.31 8.89 1.39
CA ARG A 120 4.78 8.68 0.01
C ARG A 120 5.82 7.56 -0.07
N GLN A 121 6.80 7.56 0.84
CA GLN A 121 7.83 6.53 0.85
C GLN A 121 7.26 5.14 1.09
N ALA A 122 6.38 4.98 2.11
CA ALA A 122 5.75 3.70 2.40
C ALA A 122 4.82 3.23 1.27
N TYR A 123 4.10 4.17 0.63
CA TYR A 123 3.28 3.86 -0.55
C TYR A 123 4.13 3.36 -1.72
N TYR A 124 5.28 4.00 -1.98
CA TYR A 124 6.22 3.58 -3.01
C TYR A 124 6.78 2.18 -2.71
N GLU A 125 7.13 1.89 -1.46
CA GLU A 125 7.65 0.58 -1.08
C GLU A 125 6.61 -0.53 -1.29
N ALA A 126 5.36 -0.30 -0.86
CA ALA A 126 4.25 -1.21 -1.11
C ALA A 126 4.02 -1.41 -2.62
N PHE A 127 4.04 -0.33 -3.41
CA PHE A 127 3.89 -0.39 -4.86
C PHE A 127 5.00 -1.20 -5.54
N SER A 128 6.25 -0.97 -5.17
CA SER A 128 7.40 -1.68 -5.72
C SER A 128 7.33 -3.17 -5.42
N LEU A 129 6.91 -3.53 -4.21
CA LEU A 129 6.74 -4.92 -3.80
C LEU A 129 5.54 -5.60 -4.49
N LEU A 130 4.44 -4.89 -4.70
CA LEU A 130 3.31 -5.38 -5.51
C LEU A 130 3.74 -5.66 -6.94
N ARG A 131 4.50 -4.75 -7.57
CA ARG A 131 5.00 -4.93 -8.92
C ARG A 131 5.94 -6.13 -9.05
N SER A 132 6.82 -6.34 -8.06
CA SER A 132 7.71 -7.50 -8.09
C SER A 132 6.92 -8.80 -7.94
N LEU A 133 5.94 -8.86 -7.04
CA LEU A 133 5.04 -10.02 -6.90
C LEU A 133 4.35 -10.37 -8.23
N THR A 134 3.88 -9.38 -8.99
CA THR A 134 3.24 -9.62 -10.30
C THR A 134 4.21 -9.89 -11.45
N ALA A 135 5.46 -9.43 -11.35
CA ALA A 135 6.48 -9.62 -12.39
C ALA A 135 7.21 -10.96 -12.28
N THR A 136 7.23 -11.56 -11.09
CA THR A 136 7.92 -12.83 -10.85
C THR A 136 7.02 -14.06 -11.06
N SER A 137 5.78 -13.88 -11.54
CA SER A 137 4.81 -14.97 -11.68
C SER A 137 4.67 -15.39 -13.16
N PRO A 138 5.41 -16.39 -13.65
CA PRO A 138 4.81 -17.43 -14.48
C PRO A 138 4.09 -18.41 -13.53
N LEU A 139 2.93 -18.94 -13.91
CA LEU A 139 2.18 -20.00 -13.19
C LEU A 139 1.21 -19.52 -12.09
N ILE A 140 0.02 -19.10 -12.53
CA ILE A 140 -1.19 -19.78 -12.05
C ILE A 140 -1.98 -20.18 -13.30
N ASP A 141 -1.76 -21.41 -13.75
CA ASP A 141 -2.73 -22.29 -14.41
C ASP A 141 -2.53 -23.69 -13.79
#